data_AF-B5A528-F1
#
_entry.id   AF-B5A528-F1
#
_cell.length_a   1.000
_cell.length_b   1.000
_cell.length_c   1.000
_cell.angle_alpha   90.00
_cell.angle_beta   90.00
_cell.angle_gamma   90.00
#
_symmetry.space_group_name_H-M   'P 1'
#
loop_
_entity.id
_entity.type
_entity.pdbx_description
1 polymer ?
#
loop_
_entity_poly.entity_id
_entity_poly.type
_entity_poly.pdbx_seq_one_letter_code
_entity_poly.pdbx_strand_id
1 'polypeptide(L)'
;LRQALGERIRPVLTINKLDRCFLELMLDGEEAYQSYQRVIESANVIMATYQDALLGDTQVYPEKGTVAFSAGLHGWAFTLTVFGKMYAAKFGCDEYKMMERLWGDNFFDPSTKKWTKKHTGEKTCLRGFVQFIYNPIRNLIKECMDDNKEKVWAMLDKLNVKLKPEDKQLVGKPLMKRVMQTWLPAHSALLEMMIHHLPSPATAQKYRVENLYEGPLDDIYAQGIRNCDPNGPLMMYVSKMIPTSDKGRFIAFGRVFSGKIATGKKVRIMGPNYEPGTKKDLNIKAVQRTVLCMGRRQEPVEDVPCGNTVALVGLDQVIAKTATLTGENDEGAHVLRQ
;
A
#
# COMPACT_ATOMS: atom_id res chain seq x y z
N LEU A 1 -4.56 1.96 12.76
CA LEU A 1 -3.54 0.90 12.93
C LEU A 1 -4.06 -0.25 13.79
N ARG A 2 -4.45 -0.03 15.06
CA ARG A 2 -4.96 -1.08 15.96
C ARG A 2 -6.07 -1.96 15.35
N GLN A 3 -7.12 -1.35 14.83
CA GLN A 3 -8.21 -2.08 14.14
C GLN A 3 -7.70 -2.89 12.94
N ALA A 4 -6.78 -2.35 12.14
CA ALA A 4 -6.21 -3.05 10.99
C ALA A 4 -5.42 -4.30 11.43
N LEU A 5 -4.67 -4.22 12.53
CA LEU A 5 -3.93 -5.36 13.09
C LEU A 5 -4.89 -6.41 13.65
N GLY A 6 -5.98 -6.02 14.33
CA GLY A 6 -7.03 -6.95 14.76
C GLY A 6 -7.69 -7.69 13.60
N GLU A 7 -7.82 -7.03 12.45
CA GLU A 7 -8.29 -7.62 11.19
C GLU A 7 -7.21 -8.39 10.42
N ARG A 8 -6.04 -8.63 11.03
CA ARG A 8 -4.91 -9.34 10.43
C ARG A 8 -4.42 -8.69 9.12
N ILE A 9 -4.47 -7.35 9.04
CA ILE A 9 -3.97 -6.59 7.89
C ILE A 9 -2.50 -6.27 8.10
N ARG A 10 -1.64 -6.68 7.14
CA ARG A 10 -0.21 -6.40 7.16
C ARG A 10 0.04 -4.92 6.81
N PRO A 11 0.67 -4.13 7.70
CA PRO A 11 0.92 -2.72 7.43
C PRO A 11 2.18 -2.53 6.56
N VAL A 12 2.18 -1.45 5.81
CA VAL A 12 3.37 -0.81 5.22
C VAL A 12 3.31 0.66 5.59
N LEU A 13 4.46 1.30 5.77
CA LEU A 13 4.52 2.69 6.27
C LEU A 13 5.02 3.63 5.18
N THR A 14 4.41 4.81 5.10
CA THR A 14 4.95 5.92 4.31
C THR A 14 5.07 7.15 5.18
N ILE A 15 6.29 7.64 5.37
CA ILE A 15 6.55 8.92 6.02
C ILE A 15 6.32 9.99 4.96
N ASN A 16 5.26 10.79 5.14
CA ASN A 16 4.90 11.83 4.17
C ASN A 16 5.32 13.23 4.66
N LYS A 17 5.26 14.21 3.74
CA LYS A 17 5.62 15.61 3.95
C LYS A 17 7.12 15.85 4.16
N LEU A 18 7.96 15.04 3.51
CA LEU A 18 9.41 15.23 3.54
C LEU A 18 9.85 16.59 3.00
N ASP A 19 9.07 17.20 2.11
CA ASP A 19 9.29 18.55 1.59
C ASP A 19 9.47 19.60 2.69
N ARG A 20 8.78 19.45 3.83
CA ARG A 20 8.90 20.38 4.97
C ARG A 20 10.30 20.33 5.61
N CYS A 21 10.95 19.18 5.60
CA CYS A 21 12.32 19.03 6.12
C CYS A 21 13.32 19.86 5.31
N PHE A 22 13.11 19.97 3.99
CA PHE A 22 14.01 20.68 3.08
C PHE A 22 13.65 22.16 2.90
N LEU A 23 12.37 22.49 2.78
CA LEU A 23 11.91 23.83 2.38
C LEU A 23 11.52 24.74 3.54
N GLU A 24 11.00 24.18 4.64
CA GLU A 24 10.51 24.96 5.79
C GLU A 24 11.50 24.92 6.95
N LEU A 25 11.80 23.70 7.42
CA LEU A 25 12.60 23.49 8.62
C LEU A 25 14.10 23.52 8.33
N MET A 26 14.49 23.29 7.07
CA MET A 26 15.89 23.21 6.61
C MET A 26 16.77 22.32 7.50
N LEU A 27 16.19 21.22 8.00
CA LEU A 27 16.82 20.32 8.98
C LEU A 27 18.15 19.79 8.45
N ASP A 28 19.09 19.60 9.37
CA ASP A 28 20.28 18.84 9.03
C ASP A 28 19.96 17.35 8.83
N GLY A 29 20.82 16.64 8.12
CA GLY A 29 20.57 15.26 7.74
C GLY A 29 20.42 14.32 8.94
N GLU A 30 21.22 14.51 9.99
CA GLU A 30 21.11 13.68 11.20
C GLU A 30 19.83 13.99 11.98
N GLU A 31 19.44 15.27 12.10
CA GLU A 31 18.19 15.66 12.76
C GLU A 31 16.96 15.10 12.04
N ALA A 32 16.96 15.17 10.70
CA ALA A 32 15.91 14.60 9.87
C ALA A 32 15.85 13.07 10.03
N TYR A 33 17.00 12.39 9.99
CA TYR A 33 17.08 10.95 10.21
C TYR A 33 16.53 10.53 11.58
N GLN A 34 16.94 11.21 12.66
CA GLN A 34 16.44 10.96 14.02
C GLN A 34 14.93 11.21 14.14
N SER A 35 14.40 12.19 13.41
CA SER A 35 12.94 12.39 13.33
C SER A 35 12.25 11.21 12.63
N TYR A 36 12.77 10.74 11.50
CA TYR A 36 12.20 9.61 10.77
C TYR A 36 12.27 8.31 11.58
N GLN A 37 13.41 8.05 12.22
CA GLN A 37 13.60 6.89 13.09
C GLN A 37 12.57 6.87 14.24
N ARG A 38 12.38 7.99 14.94
CA ARG A 38 11.37 8.09 16.01
C ARG A 38 9.94 7.80 15.52
N VAL A 39 9.60 8.23 14.31
CA VAL A 39 8.28 7.94 13.70
C VAL A 39 8.13 6.44 13.44
N ILE A 40 9.16 5.79 12.89
CA ILE A 40 9.17 4.35 12.62
C ILE A 40 9.09 3.56 13.92
N GLU A 41 9.89 3.91 14.93
CA GLU A 41 9.88 3.29 16.25
C GLU A 41 8.50 3.41 16.92
N SER A 42 7.90 4.61 16.89
CA SER A 42 6.56 4.84 17.43
C SER A 42 5.50 3.96 16.75
N ALA A 43 5.61 3.78 15.42
CA ALA A 43 4.72 2.89 14.68
C ALA A 43 4.96 1.42 15.06
N ASN A 44 6.22 1.00 15.17
CA ASN A 44 6.60 -0.37 15.54
C ASN A 44 6.19 -0.74 16.96
N VAL A 45 6.26 0.19 17.92
CA VAL A 45 5.76 -0.04 19.30
C VAL A 45 4.27 -0.41 19.27
N ILE A 46 3.48 0.29 18.46
CA ILE A 46 2.05 -0.03 18.30
C ILE A 46 1.90 -1.40 17.62
N MET A 47 2.68 -1.71 16.58
CA MET A 47 2.59 -3.00 15.88
C MET A 47 2.98 -4.18 16.78
N ALA A 48 4.05 -4.03 17.56
CA ALA A 48 4.55 -5.03 18.50
C ALA A 48 3.55 -5.34 19.63
N THR A 49 2.72 -4.37 20.01
CA THR A 49 1.69 -4.58 21.05
C THR A 49 0.52 -5.47 20.57
N TYR A 50 0.31 -5.58 19.25
CA TYR A 50 -0.79 -6.33 18.63
C TYR A 50 -0.28 -7.49 17.77
N GLN A 51 0.75 -8.20 18.25
CA GLN A 51 1.27 -9.39 17.57
C GLN A 51 0.24 -10.52 17.58
N ASP A 52 0.04 -11.13 16.42
CA ASP A 52 -0.71 -12.36 16.23
C ASP A 52 0.27 -13.40 15.69
N ALA A 53 0.31 -14.58 16.31
CA ALA A 53 1.22 -15.66 15.93
C ALA A 53 1.07 -16.07 14.46
N LEU A 54 -0.13 -15.94 13.89
CA LEU A 54 -0.41 -16.27 12.50
C LEU A 54 0.09 -15.21 11.51
N LEU A 55 0.27 -13.94 11.95
CA LEU A 55 0.83 -12.89 11.10
C LEU A 55 2.36 -12.83 11.15
N GLY A 56 2.96 -13.38 12.20
CA GLY A 56 4.40 -13.26 12.45
C GLY A 56 4.82 -11.80 12.69
N ASP A 57 5.99 -11.42 12.17
CA ASP A 57 6.52 -10.06 12.34
C ASP A 57 5.81 -9.06 11.41
N THR A 58 5.04 -8.17 12.03
CA THR A 58 4.25 -7.11 11.38
C THR A 58 4.92 -5.74 11.44
N GLN A 59 6.08 -5.64 12.08
CA GLN A 59 6.82 -4.40 12.17
C GLN A 59 7.36 -3.96 10.81
N VAL A 60 7.60 -2.66 10.69
CA VAL A 60 8.11 -2.02 9.49
C VAL A 60 9.56 -1.58 9.67
N TYR A 61 10.35 -1.86 8.65
CA TYR A 61 11.79 -1.69 8.58
C TYR A 61 12.15 -1.06 7.22
N PRO A 62 12.79 0.12 7.19
CA PRO A 62 13.27 0.72 5.95
C PRO A 62 14.24 -0.16 5.18
N GLU A 63 15.16 -0.84 5.89
CA GLU A 63 16.15 -1.76 5.32
C GLU A 63 15.51 -3.01 4.69
N LYS A 64 14.27 -3.35 5.04
CA LYS A 64 13.50 -4.41 4.38
C LYS A 64 12.56 -3.89 3.29
N GLY A 65 12.54 -2.59 3.00
CA GLY A 65 11.68 -1.99 1.96
C GLY A 65 10.23 -1.71 2.37
N THR A 66 9.84 -2.02 3.61
CA THR A 66 8.46 -1.84 4.12
C THR A 66 8.12 -0.40 4.54
N VAL A 67 9.09 0.51 4.43
CA VAL A 67 8.93 1.95 4.70
C VAL A 67 9.32 2.74 3.47
N ALA A 68 8.40 3.60 3.02
CA ALA A 68 8.63 4.60 2.00
C ALA A 68 8.73 6.00 2.60
N PHE A 69 9.46 6.88 1.93
CA PHE A 69 9.64 8.28 2.27
C PHE A 69 9.08 9.12 1.12
N SER A 70 8.12 10.00 1.38
CA SER A 70 7.40 10.72 0.34
C SER A 70 7.16 12.20 0.63
N ALA A 71 7.02 12.96 -0.45
CA ALA A 71 6.47 14.31 -0.44
C ALA A 71 5.28 14.35 -1.41
N GLY A 72 4.08 14.05 -0.90
CA GLY A 72 2.86 13.97 -1.72
C GLY A 72 2.53 15.27 -2.47
N LEU A 73 2.87 16.43 -1.92
CA LEU A 73 2.65 17.74 -2.55
C LEU A 73 3.41 17.88 -3.89
N HIS A 74 4.63 17.38 -3.93
CA HIS A 74 5.49 17.42 -5.12
C HIS A 74 5.40 16.14 -5.95
N GLY A 75 4.87 15.05 -5.38
CA GLY A 75 4.60 13.81 -6.11
C GLY A 75 5.85 12.94 -6.29
N TRP A 76 6.78 12.99 -5.35
CA TRP A 76 7.95 12.10 -5.32
C TRP A 76 7.96 11.26 -4.05
N ALA A 77 8.49 10.05 -4.17
CA ALA A 77 8.70 9.13 -3.05
C ALA A 77 9.81 8.15 -3.38
N PHE A 78 10.43 7.61 -2.35
CA PHE A 78 11.44 6.57 -2.48
C PHE A 78 11.38 5.58 -1.32
N THR A 79 11.82 4.36 -1.60
CA THR A 79 12.18 3.33 -0.63
C THR A 79 13.70 3.15 -0.67
N LEU A 80 14.27 2.45 0.31
CA LEU A 80 15.72 2.18 0.28
C LEU A 80 16.11 1.24 -0.88
N THR A 81 15.18 0.46 -1.45
CA THR A 81 15.41 -0.39 -2.63
C THR A 81 15.89 0.43 -3.83
N VAL A 82 15.31 1.61 -4.06
CA VAL A 82 15.67 2.48 -5.20
C VAL A 82 17.15 2.89 -5.13
N PHE A 83 17.58 3.38 -3.97
CA PHE A 83 18.97 3.78 -3.75
C PHE A 83 19.90 2.58 -3.60
N GLY A 84 19.41 1.48 -3.01
CA GLY A 84 20.09 0.19 -2.92
C GLY A 84 20.50 -0.30 -4.30
N LYS A 85 19.56 -0.40 -5.25
CA LYS A 85 19.80 -0.78 -6.66
C LYS A 85 20.79 0.15 -7.36
N MET A 86 20.60 1.47 -7.20
CA MET A 86 21.44 2.49 -7.82
C MET A 86 22.91 2.38 -7.36
N TYR A 87 23.13 2.27 -6.05
CA TYR A 87 24.47 2.20 -5.49
C TYR A 87 25.09 0.80 -5.59
N ALA A 88 24.28 -0.26 -5.51
CA ALA A 88 24.73 -1.63 -5.74
C ALA A 88 25.35 -1.79 -7.14
N ALA A 89 24.68 -1.28 -8.18
CA ALA A 89 25.20 -1.26 -9.54
C ALA A 89 26.49 -0.45 -9.67
N LYS A 90 26.61 0.66 -8.92
CA LYS A 90 27.78 1.55 -8.97
C LYS A 90 29.00 1.01 -8.23
N PHE A 91 28.79 0.36 -7.08
CA PHE A 91 29.86 -0.17 -6.22
C PHE A 91 30.14 -1.66 -6.44
N GLY A 92 29.33 -2.35 -7.24
CA GLY A 92 29.47 -3.78 -7.49
C GLY A 92 29.19 -4.62 -6.23
N CYS A 93 28.24 -4.20 -5.39
CA CYS A 93 27.83 -4.93 -4.19
C CYS A 93 26.41 -5.48 -4.31
N ASP A 94 26.07 -6.42 -3.42
CA ASP A 94 24.72 -6.97 -3.32
C ASP A 94 23.70 -5.91 -2.86
N GLU A 95 22.52 -5.90 -3.49
CA GLU A 95 21.45 -4.92 -3.23
C GLU A 95 20.98 -4.96 -1.77
N TYR A 96 20.74 -6.16 -1.24
CA TYR A 96 20.22 -6.34 0.11
C TYR A 96 21.25 -5.89 1.16
N LYS A 97 22.52 -6.27 0.98
CA LYS A 97 23.62 -5.77 1.84
C LYS A 97 23.80 -4.25 1.75
N MET A 98 23.54 -3.64 0.59
CA MET A 98 23.59 -2.19 0.44
C MET A 98 22.44 -1.54 1.20
N MET A 99 21.22 -2.07 1.10
CA MET A 99 20.06 -1.57 1.84
C MET A 99 20.25 -1.62 3.35
N GLU A 100 20.79 -2.71 3.89
CA GLU A 100 21.12 -2.81 5.32
C GLU A 100 22.11 -1.72 5.77
N ARG A 101 23.05 -1.33 4.90
CA ARG A 101 24.03 -0.26 5.19
C ARG A 101 23.45 1.15 5.04
N LEU A 102 22.39 1.31 4.25
CA LEU A 102 21.75 2.61 4.02
C LEU A 102 20.87 3.06 5.19
N TRP A 103 20.63 2.22 6.18
CA TRP A 103 19.83 2.53 7.37
C TRP A 103 20.55 2.14 8.66
N GLY A 104 20.12 2.69 9.79
CA GLY A 104 20.66 2.36 11.12
C GLY A 104 21.99 3.04 11.42
N ASP A 105 22.72 2.46 12.38
CA ASP A 105 24.05 2.91 12.82
C ASP A 105 25.16 2.41 11.89
N ASN A 106 24.99 2.68 10.60
CA ASN A 106 26.00 2.42 9.58
C ASN A 106 26.52 3.77 9.08
N PHE A 107 27.83 3.97 9.23
CA PHE A 107 28.52 5.19 8.83
C PHE A 107 29.49 4.87 7.70
N PHE A 108 29.65 5.81 6.78
CA PHE A 108 30.59 5.69 5.68
C PHE A 108 31.60 6.81 5.77
N ASP A 109 32.88 6.45 5.73
CA ASP A 109 33.96 7.40 5.71
C ASP A 109 34.48 7.56 4.27
N PRO A 110 34.34 8.75 3.65
CA PRO A 110 34.84 9.01 2.30
C PRO A 110 36.36 8.86 2.16
N SER A 111 37.11 9.09 3.23
CA SER A 111 38.58 9.09 3.21
C SER A 111 39.12 7.66 3.17
N THR A 112 38.60 6.79 4.05
CA THR A 112 38.98 5.37 4.10
C THR A 112 38.17 4.49 3.14
N LYS A 113 37.05 5.01 2.59
CA LYS A 113 36.05 4.28 1.79
C LYS A 113 35.51 3.03 2.48
N LYS A 114 35.51 3.02 3.81
CA LYS A 114 35.07 1.89 4.63
C LYS A 114 33.76 2.22 5.34
N TRP A 115 32.95 1.18 5.52
CA TRP A 115 31.77 1.22 6.36
C TRP A 115 32.16 0.89 7.80
N THR A 116 31.69 1.70 8.76
CA THR A 116 31.90 1.49 10.19
C THR A 116 30.55 1.50 10.90
N LYS A 117 30.45 0.71 11.98
CA LYS A 117 29.25 0.70 12.86
C LYS A 117 29.35 1.66 14.04
N LYS A 118 30.50 2.34 14.17
CA LYS A 118 30.77 3.32 15.22
C LYS A 118 31.00 4.65 14.54
N HIS A 119 30.36 5.69 15.09
CA HIS A 119 30.65 7.06 14.74
C HIS A 119 32.10 7.36 15.13
N THR A 120 32.99 7.55 14.15
CA THR A 120 34.42 7.77 14.39
C THR A 120 34.74 9.16 14.93
N GLY A 121 33.73 10.01 15.15
CA GLY A 121 33.89 11.35 15.74
C GLY A 121 34.39 12.40 14.75
N GLU A 122 34.81 12.00 13.55
CA GLU A 122 35.15 12.93 12.48
C GLU A 122 33.89 13.47 11.78
N LYS A 123 33.89 14.78 11.46
CA LYS A 123 32.80 15.46 10.75
C LYS A 123 32.50 14.88 9.36
N THR A 124 33.42 14.09 8.81
CA THR A 124 33.35 13.42 7.51
C THR A 124 32.62 12.09 7.56
N CYS A 125 32.51 11.46 8.74
CA CYS A 125 31.89 10.15 8.93
C CYS A 125 30.39 10.30 9.15
N LEU A 126 29.66 10.41 8.03
CA LEU A 126 28.21 10.58 8.06
C LEU A 126 27.51 9.22 8.00
N ARG A 127 26.31 9.16 8.57
CA ARG A 127 25.43 8.00 8.47
C ARG A 127 25.10 7.71 7.01
N GLY A 128 25.03 6.44 6.64
CA GLY A 128 24.78 5.99 5.26
C GLY A 128 23.54 6.65 4.64
N PHE A 129 22.44 6.70 5.39
CA PHE A 129 21.23 7.40 4.98
C PHE A 129 21.49 8.88 4.67
N VAL A 130 22.17 9.57 5.58
CA VAL A 130 22.42 11.01 5.47
C VAL A 130 23.30 11.31 4.25
N GLN A 131 24.38 10.55 4.10
CA GLN A 131 25.35 10.79 3.04
C GLN A 131 24.85 10.40 1.65
N PHE A 132 24.21 9.24 1.51
CA PHE A 132 23.86 8.68 0.21
C PHE A 132 22.43 8.99 -0.23
N ILE A 133 21.55 9.42 0.67
CA ILE A 133 20.13 9.66 0.35
C ILE A 133 19.76 11.10 0.66
N TYR A 134 19.87 11.52 1.92
CA TYR A 134 19.37 12.83 2.35
C TYR A 134 20.15 13.99 1.70
N ASN A 135 21.49 13.97 1.76
CA ASN A 135 22.32 15.04 1.24
C ASN A 135 22.20 15.22 -0.28
N PRO A 136 22.18 14.16 -1.11
CA PRO A 136 21.89 14.29 -2.54
C PRO A 136 20.54 14.95 -2.82
N ILE A 137 19.49 14.55 -2.09
CA ILE A 137 18.15 15.14 -2.23
C ILE A 137 18.17 16.62 -1.79
N ARG A 138 18.76 16.93 -0.64
CA ARG A 138 18.87 18.30 -0.10
C ARG A 138 19.62 19.21 -1.07
N ASN A 139 20.76 18.76 -1.57
CA ASN A 139 21.58 19.53 -2.50
C ASN A 139 20.83 19.76 -3.81
N LEU A 140 20.15 18.73 -4.35
CA LEU A 140 19.38 18.88 -5.57
C LEU A 140 18.23 19.88 -5.40
N ILE A 141 17.48 19.79 -4.30
CA ILE A 141 16.38 20.73 -3.99
C ILE A 141 16.93 22.15 -3.83
N LYS A 142 18.03 22.33 -3.09
CA LYS A 142 18.65 23.63 -2.87
C LYS A 142 19.10 24.26 -4.19
N GLU A 143 19.85 23.54 -5.01
CA GLU A 143 20.35 24.06 -6.29
C GLU A 143 19.21 24.34 -7.29
N CYS A 144 18.08 23.63 -7.20
CA CYS A 144 16.87 23.95 -7.96
C CYS A 144 16.14 25.21 -7.46
N MET A 145 16.21 25.50 -6.16
CA MET A 145 15.60 26.70 -5.56
C MET A 145 16.46 27.95 -5.75
N ASP A 146 17.78 27.78 -5.80
CA ASP A 146 18.77 28.83 -6.08
C ASP A 146 18.92 29.11 -7.60
N ASP A 147 18.12 28.44 -8.45
CA ASP A 147 18.14 28.53 -9.93
C ASP A 147 19.52 28.26 -10.58
N ASN A 148 20.39 27.50 -9.92
CA ASN A 148 21.71 27.09 -10.43
C ASN A 148 21.61 25.93 -11.44
N LYS A 149 21.04 26.23 -12.61
CA LYS A 149 20.72 25.24 -13.65
C LYS A 149 21.91 24.36 -14.06
N GLU A 150 23.11 24.92 -14.20
CA GLU A 150 24.31 24.16 -14.59
C GLU A 150 24.63 23.00 -13.65
N LYS A 151 24.58 23.25 -12.33
CA LYS A 151 24.82 22.22 -11.32
C LYS A 151 23.69 21.20 -11.29
N VAL A 152 22.45 21.64 -11.43
CA VAL A 152 21.28 20.76 -11.50
C VAL A 152 21.43 19.79 -12.67
N TRP A 153 21.79 20.28 -13.87
CA TRP A 153 22.03 19.42 -15.03
C TRP A 153 23.19 18.45 -14.80
N ALA A 154 24.32 18.91 -14.25
CA ALA A 154 25.45 18.05 -13.94
C ALA A 154 25.11 16.96 -12.89
N MET A 155 24.23 17.24 -11.93
CA MET A 155 23.74 16.24 -10.98
C MET A 155 22.80 15.24 -11.65
N LEU A 156 21.93 15.70 -12.54
CA LEU A 156 20.98 14.84 -13.24
C LEU A 156 21.68 13.90 -14.24
N ASP A 157 22.73 14.36 -14.91
CA ASP A 157 23.54 13.52 -15.79
C ASP A 157 24.24 12.40 -14.99
N LYS A 158 24.76 12.71 -13.79
CA LYS A 158 25.35 11.70 -12.88
C LYS A 158 24.34 10.70 -12.34
N LEU A 159 23.08 11.12 -12.21
CA LEU A 159 21.96 10.28 -11.77
C LEU A 159 21.25 9.59 -12.95
N ASN A 160 21.69 9.84 -14.19
CA ASN A 160 21.10 9.35 -15.43
C ASN A 160 19.60 9.68 -15.58
N VAL A 161 19.20 10.89 -15.15
CA VAL A 161 17.80 11.37 -15.19
C VAL A 161 17.61 12.28 -16.40
N LYS A 162 16.76 11.87 -17.34
CA LYS A 162 16.45 12.63 -18.56
C LYS A 162 15.17 13.45 -18.39
N LEU A 163 15.29 14.77 -18.44
CA LEU A 163 14.15 15.70 -18.43
C LEU A 163 13.74 16.11 -19.84
N LYS A 164 12.46 16.43 -20.01
CA LYS A 164 11.93 16.98 -21.26
C LYS A 164 12.45 18.40 -21.51
N PRO A 165 12.60 18.84 -22.77
CA PRO A 165 13.08 20.19 -23.09
C PRO A 165 12.21 21.31 -22.47
N GLU A 166 10.89 21.10 -22.41
CA GLU A 166 9.93 22.03 -21.81
C GLU A 166 10.18 22.20 -20.30
N ASP A 167 10.48 21.10 -19.59
CA ASP A 167 10.71 21.12 -18.14
C ASP A 167 12.02 21.86 -17.78
N LYS A 168 12.99 21.95 -18.71
CA LYS A 168 14.24 22.69 -18.50
C LYS A 168 14.06 24.21 -18.45
N GLN A 169 12.94 24.71 -18.97
CA GLN A 169 12.63 26.14 -18.97
C GLN A 169 12.05 26.61 -17.63
N LEU A 170 11.53 25.68 -16.83
CA LEU A 170 10.98 25.97 -15.50
C LEU A 170 12.07 26.51 -14.55
N VAL A 171 11.63 27.23 -13.51
CA VAL A 171 12.48 27.84 -12.48
C VAL A 171 11.89 27.59 -11.09
N GLY A 172 12.73 27.61 -10.06
CA GLY A 172 12.35 27.44 -8.66
C GLY A 172 11.49 26.19 -8.38
N LYS A 173 10.36 26.39 -7.67
CA LYS A 173 9.48 25.29 -7.21
C LYS A 173 8.93 24.40 -8.35
N PRO A 174 8.43 24.93 -9.48
CA PRO A 174 8.05 24.12 -10.64
C PRO A 174 9.17 23.22 -11.18
N LEU A 175 10.40 23.74 -11.28
CA LEU A 175 11.55 22.96 -11.74
C LEU A 175 11.87 21.83 -10.77
N MET A 176 12.02 22.15 -9.48
CA MET A 176 12.27 21.16 -8.42
C MET A 176 11.22 20.04 -8.46
N LYS A 177 9.94 20.40 -8.58
CA LYS A 177 8.84 19.42 -8.65
C LYS A 177 9.03 18.45 -9.83
N ARG A 178 9.31 18.95 -11.04
CA ARG A 178 9.50 18.11 -12.23
C ARG A 178 10.75 17.23 -12.16
N VAL A 179 11.83 17.80 -11.66
CA VAL A 179 13.09 17.08 -11.42
C VAL A 179 12.86 15.90 -10.48
N MET A 180 12.23 16.14 -9.32
CA MET A 180 11.97 15.11 -8.32
C MET A 180 10.96 14.05 -8.81
N GLN A 181 9.93 14.45 -9.56
CA GLN A 181 8.98 13.50 -10.17
C GLN A 181 9.64 12.57 -11.18
N THR A 182 10.64 13.06 -11.91
CA THR A 182 11.34 12.26 -12.93
C THR A 182 12.40 11.38 -12.29
N TRP A 183 13.09 11.87 -11.25
CA TRP A 183 14.13 11.12 -10.56
C TRP A 183 13.56 10.06 -9.61
N LEU A 184 12.57 10.41 -8.80
CA LEU A 184 11.96 9.55 -7.76
C LEU A 184 10.43 9.55 -7.87
N PRO A 185 9.85 8.94 -8.92
CA PRO A 185 8.41 8.96 -9.14
C PRO A 185 7.67 8.28 -7.97
N ALA A 186 6.73 9.00 -7.33
CA ALA A 186 6.05 8.49 -6.13
C ALA A 186 5.30 7.17 -6.38
N HIS A 187 4.67 7.04 -7.56
CA HIS A 187 3.93 5.82 -7.90
C HIS A 187 4.84 4.60 -7.96
N SER A 188 6.09 4.74 -8.44
CA SER A 188 7.02 3.62 -8.56
C SER A 188 7.40 3.06 -7.20
N ALA A 189 7.79 3.94 -6.26
CA ALA A 189 8.19 3.52 -4.92
C ALA A 189 7.02 2.91 -4.13
N LEU A 190 5.83 3.50 -4.23
CA LEU A 190 4.64 2.99 -3.53
C LEU A 190 4.16 1.66 -4.12
N LEU A 191 4.16 1.50 -5.46
CA LEU A 191 3.78 0.25 -6.11
C LEU A 191 4.76 -0.87 -5.80
N GLU A 192 6.07 -0.60 -5.81
CA GLU A 192 7.10 -1.58 -5.43
C GLU A 192 6.84 -2.08 -4.00
N MET A 193 6.63 -1.16 -3.04
CA MET A 193 6.32 -1.51 -1.65
C MET A 193 5.03 -2.34 -1.53
N MET A 194 3.98 -1.98 -2.28
CA MET A 194 2.72 -2.73 -2.27
C MET A 194 2.87 -4.14 -2.85
N ILE A 195 3.58 -4.29 -3.96
CA ILE A 195 3.74 -5.59 -4.65
C ILE A 195 4.58 -6.55 -3.81
N HIS A 196 5.67 -6.07 -3.20
CA HIS A 196 6.59 -6.95 -2.49
C HIS A 196 6.16 -7.29 -1.06
N HIS A 197 5.42 -6.40 -0.39
CA HIS A 197 5.14 -6.55 1.04
C HIS A 197 3.66 -6.78 1.38
N LEU A 198 2.72 -6.37 0.52
CA LEU A 198 1.31 -6.67 0.78
C LEU A 198 0.96 -8.07 0.27
N PRO A 199 0.30 -8.90 1.10
CA PRO A 199 -0.09 -10.23 0.71
C PRO A 199 -1.18 -10.20 -0.37
N SER A 200 -1.08 -11.11 -1.33
CA SER A 200 -2.15 -11.35 -2.30
C SER A 200 -3.43 -11.82 -1.59
N PRO A 201 -4.62 -11.64 -2.20
CA PRO A 201 -5.85 -12.27 -1.73
C PRO A 201 -5.72 -13.74 -1.34
N ALA A 202 -5.07 -14.55 -2.17
CA ALA A 202 -4.89 -15.98 -1.96
C ALA A 202 -3.99 -16.30 -0.75
N THR A 203 -3.04 -15.42 -0.43
CA THR A 203 -2.22 -15.53 0.78
C THR A 203 -2.97 -15.03 2.01
N ALA A 204 -3.62 -13.87 1.89
CA ALA A 204 -4.27 -13.17 3.00
C ALA A 204 -5.49 -13.91 3.52
N GLN A 205 -6.33 -14.47 2.64
CA GLN A 205 -7.56 -15.14 3.05
C GLN A 205 -7.29 -16.40 3.88
N LYS A 206 -6.15 -17.08 3.68
CA LYS A 206 -5.78 -18.29 4.41
C LYS A 206 -5.78 -18.11 5.93
N TYR A 207 -5.18 -17.03 6.40
CA TYR A 207 -5.09 -16.71 7.82
C TYR A 207 -6.18 -15.72 8.27
N ARG A 208 -6.95 -15.11 7.35
CA ARG A 208 -8.05 -14.19 7.71
C ARG A 208 -9.41 -14.85 7.79
N VAL A 209 -9.59 -16.05 7.22
CA VAL A 209 -10.89 -16.76 7.22
C VAL A 209 -11.48 -16.89 8.63
N GLU A 210 -10.64 -17.13 9.65
CA GLU A 210 -11.05 -17.25 11.06
C GLU A 210 -11.69 -15.97 11.62
N ASN A 211 -11.24 -14.80 11.15
CA ASN A 211 -11.80 -13.53 11.59
C ASN A 211 -12.99 -13.12 10.72
N LEU A 212 -13.06 -13.60 9.48
CA LEU A 212 -14.02 -13.15 8.47
C LEU A 212 -15.30 -13.98 8.41
N TYR A 213 -15.27 -15.26 8.79
CA TYR A 213 -16.41 -16.17 8.64
C TYR A 213 -16.95 -16.59 10.01
N GLU A 214 -18.26 -16.48 10.22
CA GLU A 214 -18.90 -16.83 11.50
C GLU A 214 -19.31 -18.31 11.60
N GLY A 215 -19.20 -19.06 10.51
CA GLY A 215 -19.53 -20.49 10.47
C GLY A 215 -18.35 -21.42 10.82
N PRO A 216 -18.57 -22.75 10.75
CA PRO A 216 -17.54 -23.75 10.98
C PRO A 216 -16.38 -23.64 9.97
N LEU A 217 -15.13 -23.69 10.44
CA LEU A 217 -13.94 -23.53 9.60
C LEU A 217 -13.61 -24.74 8.71
N ASP A 218 -14.32 -25.85 8.91
CA ASP A 218 -14.18 -27.10 8.17
C ASP A 218 -15.22 -27.24 7.05
N ASP A 219 -16.15 -26.29 6.92
CA ASP A 219 -17.17 -26.33 5.88
C ASP A 219 -16.63 -25.94 4.49
N ILE A 220 -17.41 -26.24 3.46
CA ILE A 220 -17.04 -25.96 2.07
C ILE A 220 -16.87 -24.45 1.79
N TYR A 221 -17.53 -23.58 2.56
CA TYR A 221 -17.51 -22.13 2.37
C TYR A 221 -16.23 -21.52 2.94
N ALA A 222 -15.85 -21.92 4.16
CA ALA A 222 -14.61 -21.58 4.81
C ALA A 222 -13.42 -22.08 3.99
N GLN A 223 -13.48 -23.31 3.45
CA GLN A 223 -12.43 -23.81 2.56
C GLN A 223 -12.36 -23.03 1.24
N GLY A 224 -13.50 -22.66 0.66
CA GLY A 224 -13.56 -21.80 -0.54
C GLY A 224 -12.93 -20.43 -0.30
N ILE A 225 -13.23 -19.80 0.85
CA ILE A 225 -12.63 -18.53 1.27
C ILE A 225 -11.13 -18.71 1.53
N ARG A 226 -10.73 -19.74 2.28
CA ARG A 226 -9.33 -20.01 2.64
C ARG A 226 -8.45 -20.21 1.40
N ASN A 227 -8.97 -20.91 0.39
CA ASN A 227 -8.24 -21.22 -0.84
C ASN A 227 -8.36 -20.14 -1.91
N CYS A 228 -9.24 -19.14 -1.72
CA CYS A 228 -9.56 -18.15 -2.76
C CYS A 228 -9.94 -18.84 -4.08
N ASP A 229 -10.84 -19.83 -4.01
CA ASP A 229 -11.17 -20.70 -5.15
C ASP A 229 -12.23 -20.05 -6.07
N PRO A 230 -11.92 -19.77 -7.35
CA PRO A 230 -12.88 -19.21 -8.29
C PRO A 230 -14.03 -20.15 -8.65
N ASN A 231 -13.86 -21.46 -8.48
CA ASN A 231 -14.86 -22.49 -8.77
C ASN A 231 -15.59 -22.98 -7.52
N GLY A 232 -15.23 -22.45 -6.34
CA GLY A 232 -15.87 -22.77 -5.07
C GLY A 232 -17.27 -22.14 -4.93
N PRO A 233 -17.93 -22.37 -3.78
CA PRO A 233 -19.21 -21.74 -3.48
C PRO A 233 -19.07 -20.22 -3.44
N LEU A 234 -20.10 -19.50 -3.88
CA LEU A 234 -20.04 -18.04 -3.93
C LEU A 234 -20.09 -17.50 -2.51
N MET A 235 -19.08 -16.72 -2.12
CA MET A 235 -19.08 -15.95 -0.88
C MET A 235 -18.62 -14.53 -1.21
N MET A 236 -19.50 -13.55 -1.05
CA MET A 236 -19.18 -12.14 -1.25
C MET A 236 -19.66 -11.31 -0.06
N TYR A 237 -18.83 -10.38 0.39
CA TYR A 237 -19.21 -9.40 1.42
C TYR A 237 -19.46 -8.04 0.78
N VAL A 238 -20.65 -7.47 1.01
CA VAL A 238 -20.96 -6.07 0.69
C VAL A 238 -20.62 -5.23 1.90
N SER A 239 -19.66 -4.32 1.72
CA SER A 239 -19.16 -3.45 2.79
C SER A 239 -19.86 -2.09 2.81
N LYS A 240 -20.35 -1.61 1.66
CA LYS A 240 -21.02 -0.32 1.57
C LYS A 240 -21.92 -0.20 0.36
N MET A 241 -22.91 0.67 0.47
CA MET A 241 -23.77 1.11 -0.62
C MET A 241 -23.26 2.44 -1.17
N ILE A 242 -22.90 2.48 -2.46
CA ILE A 242 -22.42 3.68 -3.15
C ILE A 242 -23.61 4.36 -3.83
N PRO A 243 -23.91 5.65 -3.55
CA PRO A 243 -24.98 6.36 -4.23
C PRO A 243 -24.60 6.64 -5.69
N THR A 244 -25.54 6.45 -6.60
CA THR A 244 -25.34 6.79 -8.03
C THR A 244 -25.83 8.20 -8.36
N SER A 245 -25.41 8.72 -9.50
CA SER A 245 -25.96 9.96 -10.09
C SER A 245 -27.46 9.85 -10.37
N ASP A 246 -27.94 8.63 -10.63
CA ASP A 246 -29.35 8.35 -10.81
C ASP A 246 -30.04 8.39 -9.44
N LYS A 247 -30.81 9.46 -9.22
CA LYS A 247 -31.46 9.81 -7.95
C LYS A 247 -32.22 8.60 -7.38
N GLY A 248 -31.74 8.09 -6.24
CA GLY A 248 -32.41 7.06 -5.45
C GLY A 248 -31.91 5.63 -5.69
N ARG A 249 -30.96 5.40 -6.61
CA ARG A 249 -30.33 4.09 -6.78
C ARG A 249 -29.00 3.99 -6.04
N PHE A 250 -28.75 2.82 -5.50
CA PHE A 250 -27.50 2.49 -4.83
C PHE A 250 -26.83 1.28 -5.49
N ILE A 251 -25.50 1.26 -5.42
CA ILE A 251 -24.68 0.16 -5.90
C ILE A 251 -24.04 -0.51 -4.69
N ALA A 252 -24.23 -1.82 -4.57
CA ALA A 252 -23.62 -2.61 -3.50
C ALA A 252 -22.14 -2.84 -3.84
N PHE A 253 -21.23 -2.23 -3.09
CA PHE A 253 -19.79 -2.41 -3.26
C PHE A 253 -19.23 -3.40 -2.24
N GLY A 254 -18.50 -4.38 -2.75
CA GLY A 254 -18.03 -5.49 -1.93
C GLY A 254 -16.83 -6.20 -2.52
N ARG A 255 -16.48 -7.31 -1.88
CA ARG A 255 -15.40 -8.20 -2.30
C ARG A 255 -15.90 -9.63 -2.39
N VAL A 256 -15.55 -10.30 -3.48
CA VAL A 256 -15.78 -11.73 -3.65
C VAL A 256 -14.64 -12.47 -2.94
N PHE A 257 -14.98 -13.31 -1.96
CA PHE A 257 -14.04 -14.13 -1.21
C PHE A 257 -13.89 -15.53 -1.80
N SER A 258 -14.96 -16.10 -2.33
CA SER A 258 -14.97 -17.43 -2.97
C SER A 258 -15.96 -17.44 -4.15
N GLY A 259 -15.69 -18.25 -5.16
CA GLY A 259 -16.52 -18.41 -6.35
C GLY A 259 -16.46 -17.21 -7.32
N LYS A 260 -17.49 -17.13 -8.17
CA LYS A 260 -17.68 -16.06 -9.17
C LYS A 260 -19.08 -15.45 -9.07
N ILE A 261 -19.15 -14.13 -9.16
CA ILE A 261 -20.39 -13.38 -9.31
C ILE A 261 -20.54 -12.95 -10.76
N ALA A 262 -21.74 -13.06 -11.33
CA ALA A 262 -22.00 -12.72 -12.73
C ALA A 262 -23.33 -11.98 -12.88
N THR A 263 -23.44 -11.20 -13.94
CA THR A 263 -24.70 -10.55 -14.33
C THR A 263 -25.79 -11.59 -14.60
N GLY A 264 -27.00 -11.37 -14.09
CA GLY A 264 -28.14 -12.29 -14.21
C GLY A 264 -28.15 -13.44 -13.21
N LYS A 265 -27.04 -13.69 -12.49
CA LYS A 265 -26.98 -14.76 -11.48
C LYS A 265 -27.90 -14.45 -10.31
N LYS A 266 -28.71 -15.43 -9.91
CA LYS A 266 -29.50 -15.37 -8.68
C LYS A 266 -28.60 -15.60 -7.47
N VAL A 267 -28.71 -14.71 -6.50
CA VAL A 267 -27.91 -14.75 -5.27
C VAL A 267 -28.81 -14.70 -4.06
N ARG A 268 -28.37 -15.41 -3.02
CA ARG A 268 -28.94 -15.35 -1.68
C ARG A 268 -28.29 -14.17 -0.95
N ILE A 269 -29.09 -13.26 -0.43
CA ILE A 269 -28.66 -12.06 0.27
C ILE A 269 -29.02 -12.23 1.75
N MET A 270 -27.99 -12.36 2.57
CA MET A 270 -28.08 -12.49 4.02
C MET A 270 -27.79 -11.13 4.63
N GLY A 271 -28.80 -10.53 5.23
CA GLY A 271 -28.67 -9.27 5.97
C GLY A 271 -27.96 -9.45 7.31
N PRO A 272 -27.76 -8.36 8.06
CA PRO A 272 -26.98 -8.37 9.29
C PRO A 272 -27.63 -9.17 10.43
N ASN A 273 -28.95 -9.41 10.39
CA ASN A 273 -29.67 -10.17 11.42
C ASN A 273 -30.03 -11.58 10.96
N TYR A 274 -29.37 -12.07 9.91
CA TYR A 274 -29.59 -13.42 9.40
C TYR A 274 -29.04 -14.48 10.36
N GLU A 275 -29.87 -15.46 10.70
CA GLU A 275 -29.46 -16.63 11.47
C GLU A 275 -29.57 -17.89 10.59
N PRO A 276 -28.52 -18.75 10.53
CA PRO A 276 -28.56 -20.00 9.80
C PRO A 276 -29.78 -20.85 10.14
N GLY A 277 -30.46 -21.39 9.13
CA GLY A 277 -31.69 -22.17 9.29
C GLY A 277 -32.99 -21.34 9.39
N THR A 278 -32.91 -20.01 9.55
CA THR A 278 -34.09 -19.13 9.50
C THR A 278 -34.24 -18.46 8.13
N LYS A 279 -35.47 -18.00 7.82
CA LYS A 279 -35.74 -17.11 6.67
C LYS A 279 -35.73 -15.63 7.05
N LYS A 280 -35.27 -15.30 8.25
CA LYS A 280 -35.23 -13.93 8.77
C LYS A 280 -34.09 -13.18 8.08
N ASP A 281 -34.38 -11.98 7.58
CA ASP A 281 -33.39 -11.12 6.89
C ASP A 281 -32.70 -11.80 5.69
N LEU A 282 -33.43 -12.70 5.03
CA LEU A 282 -32.99 -13.48 3.89
C LEU A 282 -33.81 -13.13 2.66
N ASN A 283 -33.12 -12.78 1.56
CA ASN A 283 -33.77 -12.47 0.30
C ASN A 283 -33.03 -13.10 -0.87
N ILE A 284 -33.76 -13.55 -1.89
CA ILE A 284 -33.17 -14.04 -3.15
C ILE A 284 -33.49 -13.05 -4.25
N LYS A 285 -32.45 -12.50 -4.88
CA LYS A 285 -32.59 -11.61 -6.05
C LYS A 285 -31.54 -11.92 -7.10
N ALA A 286 -31.87 -11.61 -8.35
CA ALA A 286 -30.91 -11.66 -9.44
C ALA A 286 -30.06 -10.39 -9.48
N VAL A 287 -28.76 -10.55 -9.68
CA VAL A 287 -27.86 -9.43 -9.95
C VAL A 287 -28.19 -8.83 -11.31
N GLN A 288 -28.57 -7.56 -11.36
CA GLN A 288 -28.95 -6.93 -12.63
C GLN A 288 -27.73 -6.62 -13.49
N ARG A 289 -26.65 -6.11 -12.89
CA ARG A 289 -25.36 -5.82 -13.56
C ARG A 289 -24.20 -5.91 -12.58
N THR A 290 -23.09 -6.46 -13.03
CA THR A 290 -21.77 -6.42 -12.37
C THR A 290 -20.93 -5.30 -12.99
N VAL A 291 -20.35 -4.43 -12.15
CA VAL A 291 -19.51 -3.32 -12.60
C VAL A 291 -18.21 -3.23 -11.79
N LEU A 292 -17.15 -2.78 -12.45
CA LEU A 292 -15.89 -2.40 -11.83
C LEU A 292 -15.88 -0.88 -11.55
N CYS A 293 -15.60 -0.50 -10.30
CA CYS A 293 -15.50 0.89 -9.91
C CYS A 293 -14.08 1.42 -10.12
N MET A 294 -13.84 2.12 -11.23
CA MET A 294 -12.60 2.84 -11.54
C MET A 294 -12.70 4.29 -11.04
N GLY A 295 -12.91 4.46 -9.74
CA GLY A 295 -13.12 5.76 -9.10
C GLY A 295 -14.45 6.39 -9.47
N ARG A 296 -14.46 7.36 -10.40
CA ARG A 296 -15.69 8.01 -10.88
C ARG A 296 -16.35 7.27 -12.05
N ARG A 297 -15.59 6.42 -12.75
CA ARG A 297 -16.09 5.65 -13.89
C ARG A 297 -16.50 4.26 -13.43
N GLN A 298 -17.55 3.74 -14.05
CA GLN A 298 -18.04 2.39 -13.82
C GLN A 298 -17.99 1.65 -15.15
N GLU A 299 -17.37 0.48 -15.15
CA GLU A 299 -17.21 -0.34 -16.35
C GLU A 299 -17.99 -1.64 -16.15
N PRO A 300 -18.97 -1.94 -17.02
CA PRO A 300 -19.72 -3.18 -16.92
C PRO A 300 -18.83 -4.37 -17.30
N VAL A 301 -18.94 -5.44 -16.55
CA VAL A 301 -18.23 -6.71 -16.77
C VAL A 301 -19.21 -7.87 -16.67
N GLU A 302 -18.94 -8.99 -17.33
CA GLU A 302 -19.84 -10.15 -17.33
C GLU A 302 -19.80 -10.89 -15.99
N ASP A 303 -18.59 -11.18 -15.50
CA ASP A 303 -18.34 -11.84 -14.23
C ASP A 303 -17.11 -11.27 -13.49
N VAL A 304 -17.04 -11.54 -12.19
CA VAL A 304 -15.90 -11.19 -11.35
C VAL A 304 -15.55 -12.37 -10.43
N PRO A 305 -14.31 -12.89 -10.50
CA PRO A 305 -13.86 -13.99 -9.64
C PRO A 305 -13.43 -13.51 -8.25
N CYS A 306 -13.34 -14.47 -7.33
CA CYS A 306 -12.84 -14.29 -5.98
C CYS A 306 -11.49 -13.57 -5.91
N GLY A 307 -11.26 -12.90 -4.78
CA GLY A 307 -10.11 -12.03 -4.54
C GLY A 307 -10.34 -10.58 -4.99
N ASN A 308 -11.23 -10.35 -5.96
CA ASN A 308 -11.51 -9.03 -6.52
C ASN A 308 -12.65 -8.29 -5.79
N THR A 309 -12.59 -6.96 -5.87
CA THR A 309 -13.69 -6.07 -5.48
C THR A 309 -14.62 -5.85 -6.66
N VAL A 310 -15.92 -5.80 -6.39
CA VAL A 310 -16.97 -5.65 -7.40
C VAL A 310 -18.09 -4.76 -6.86
N ALA A 311 -18.77 -4.09 -7.78
CA ALA A 311 -19.98 -3.35 -7.52
C ALA A 311 -21.17 -4.01 -8.22
N LEU A 312 -22.28 -4.17 -7.49
CA LEU A 312 -23.48 -4.84 -7.98
C LEU A 312 -24.65 -3.85 -8.05
N VAL A 313 -25.34 -3.87 -9.18
CA VAL A 313 -26.56 -3.07 -9.42
C VAL A 313 -27.80 -3.93 -9.22
N GLY A 314 -28.85 -3.35 -8.63
CA GLY A 314 -30.17 -3.99 -8.48
C GLY A 314 -30.42 -4.67 -7.13
N LEU A 315 -29.54 -4.47 -6.15
CA LEU A 315 -29.66 -5.04 -4.80
C LEU A 315 -29.98 -3.99 -3.71
N ASP A 316 -30.19 -2.74 -4.11
CA ASP A 316 -30.42 -1.57 -3.25
C ASP A 316 -31.70 -1.62 -2.42
N GLN A 317 -32.75 -2.26 -2.93
CA GLN A 317 -34.00 -2.43 -2.20
C GLN A 317 -33.89 -3.40 -1.01
N VAL A 318 -32.85 -4.23 -0.98
CA VAL A 318 -32.69 -5.32 0.00
C VAL A 318 -31.57 -5.00 0.98
N ILE A 319 -30.47 -4.46 0.49
CA ILE A 319 -29.28 -4.21 1.31
C ILE A 319 -29.32 -2.79 1.84
N ALA A 320 -29.47 -2.64 3.16
CA ALA A 320 -29.44 -1.33 3.81
C ALA A 320 -28.01 -0.76 3.94
N LYS A 321 -27.06 -1.56 4.44
CA LYS A 321 -25.67 -1.12 4.70
C LYS A 321 -24.64 -2.16 4.29
N THR A 322 -24.72 -3.33 4.92
CA THR A 322 -23.84 -4.49 4.73
C THR A 322 -24.69 -5.73 4.49
N ALA A 323 -24.13 -6.71 3.78
CA ALA A 323 -24.77 -8.00 3.56
C ALA A 323 -23.73 -9.03 3.11
N THR A 324 -24.02 -10.31 3.35
CA THR A 324 -23.28 -11.43 2.77
C THR A 324 -24.08 -12.03 1.63
N LEU A 325 -23.45 -12.25 0.49
CA LEU A 325 -24.07 -12.82 -0.70
C LEU A 325 -23.50 -14.22 -0.96
N THR A 326 -24.39 -15.18 -1.20
CA THR A 326 -24.05 -16.56 -1.52
C THR A 326 -24.80 -17.09 -2.74
N GLY A 327 -24.47 -18.29 -3.21
CA GLY A 327 -25.23 -18.95 -4.26
C GLY A 327 -26.66 -19.27 -3.83
N GLU A 328 -27.57 -19.37 -4.80
CA GLU A 328 -29.00 -19.63 -4.54
C GLU A 328 -29.23 -20.92 -3.72
N ASN A 329 -28.43 -21.96 -3.99
CA ASN A 329 -28.56 -23.29 -3.36
C ASN A 329 -27.65 -23.48 -2.13
N ASP A 330 -26.93 -22.44 -1.71
CA ASP A 330 -25.96 -22.51 -0.61
C ASP A 330 -26.65 -22.31 0.76
N GLU A 331 -27.57 -23.20 1.11
CA GLU A 331 -28.41 -23.09 2.32
C GLU A 331 -27.63 -23.23 3.63
N GLY A 332 -26.47 -23.91 3.59
CA GLY A 332 -25.59 -24.10 4.75
C GLY A 332 -24.60 -22.96 5.00
N ALA A 333 -24.62 -21.89 4.20
CA ALA A 333 -23.67 -20.79 4.32
C ALA A 333 -24.01 -19.87 5.50
N HIS A 334 -22.97 -19.46 6.22
CA HIS A 334 -23.08 -18.50 7.32
C HIS A 334 -22.72 -17.08 6.85
N VAL A 335 -23.07 -16.08 7.66
CA VAL A 335 -22.69 -14.69 7.39
C VAL A 335 -21.19 -14.47 7.57
N LEU A 336 -20.66 -13.53 6.78
CA LEU A 336 -19.32 -12.98 7.00
C LEU A 336 -19.41 -11.94 8.10
N ARG A 337 -18.41 -11.95 8.98
CA ARG A 337 -18.28 -11.05 10.11
C ARG A 337 -18.19 -9.60 9.63
N GLN A 338 -18.96 -8.73 10.27
CA GLN A 338 -19.18 -7.35 9.82
C GLN A 338 -18.07 -6.38 10.17
#